data_AF-A0A2G5U9E1-F1
#
_entry.id   AF-A0A2G5U9E1-F1
#
_cell.length_a   1.000
_cell.length_b   1.000
_cell.length_c   1.000
_cell.angle_alpha   90.00
_cell.angle_beta   90.00
_cell.angle_gamma   90.00
#
_symmetry.space_group_name_H-M   'P 1'
#
loop_
_entity.id
_entity.type
_entity.pdbx_description
1 polymer ?
#
loop_
_entity_poly.entity_id
_entity_poly.type
_entity_poly.pdbx_seq_one_letter_code
_entity_poly.pdbx_strand_id
1 'polypeptide(L)'
;MRVKGGGLKSVSDQLIQNVRSTEECEQMCVVRSRIADPCRSYTYDNSTMECHLMWSSVRMLGRSPLEILKPNLFHGDLDDCVNFSLKCRENNLEIKASSMRMFIGKMMTKKSKKIMCEEAYQGEYDFSSKFDFKKCGLDEKKTKDSTYRGMVHVKEGSTSLVTIRDKMLQVNCHLHKSMPSEEQSLSVQMNVRENNKTNQVMSDAVVPTSTSSSPSTPKFSLKVLGLDSNEADTVHIGDFGWIVLNVRNSAEDFTVTNLVARDVISGRVLKIIDEDGCVLRRDIVKEIRKTENYVKLKISFSGFRRQVGDGSFEI
;
A
#
# COMPACT_ATOMS: atom_id res chain seq x y z
N MET A 1 -21.33 -52.97 15.87
CA MET A 1 -20.24 -52.35 15.10
C MET A 1 -19.31 -51.63 16.07
N ARG A 2 -18.13 -52.18 16.37
CA ARG A 2 -17.15 -51.55 17.28
C ARG A 2 -16.35 -50.54 16.47
N VAL A 3 -16.50 -49.25 16.78
CA VAL A 3 -15.66 -48.18 16.24
C VAL A 3 -14.26 -48.39 16.80
N LYS A 4 -13.31 -48.83 15.96
CA LYS A 4 -11.88 -48.83 16.29
C LYS A 4 -11.47 -47.38 16.51
N GLY A 5 -10.80 -47.10 17.63
CA GLY A 5 -10.36 -45.76 18.02
C GLY A 5 -9.62 -45.06 16.88
N GLY A 6 -10.15 -43.92 16.47
CA GLY A 6 -9.43 -43.01 15.59
C GLY A 6 -8.23 -42.49 16.36
N GLY A 7 -7.03 -42.80 15.88
CA GLY A 7 -5.80 -42.19 16.40
C GLY A 7 -5.93 -40.67 16.35
N LEU A 8 -5.42 -39.99 17.37
CA LEU A 8 -5.25 -38.54 17.34
C LEU A 8 -4.56 -38.19 16.02
N LYS A 9 -5.25 -37.45 15.14
CA LYS A 9 -4.57 -36.74 14.06
C LYS A 9 -3.48 -35.87 14.71
N SER A 10 -2.32 -35.79 14.07
CA SER A 10 -1.19 -34.97 14.51
C SER A 10 -1.70 -33.63 15.03
N VAL A 11 -1.23 -33.23 16.23
CA VAL A 11 -1.68 -32.01 16.92
C VAL A 11 -1.33 -30.75 16.10
N SER A 12 -0.35 -30.85 15.20
CA SER A 12 0.04 -29.81 14.26
C SER A 12 -0.04 -30.33 12.82
N ASP A 13 -0.47 -29.47 11.90
CA ASP A 13 -0.50 -29.78 10.47
C ASP A 13 0.91 -29.86 9.89
N GLN A 14 1.80 -29.02 10.42
CA GLN A 14 3.21 -29.03 10.07
C GLN A 14 4.10 -28.77 11.28
N LEU A 15 5.19 -29.53 11.36
CA LEU A 15 6.28 -29.35 12.30
C LEU A 15 7.51 -28.85 11.55
N ILE A 16 8.14 -27.80 12.07
CA ILE A 16 9.40 -27.24 11.54
C ILE A 16 10.42 -27.25 12.68
N GLN A 17 11.58 -27.86 12.46
CA GLN A 17 12.64 -27.98 13.45
C GLN A 17 13.73 -26.91 13.24
N ASN A 18 14.56 -26.67 14.25
CA ASN A 18 15.67 -25.72 14.24
C ASN A 18 15.24 -24.25 14.03
N VAL A 19 14.07 -23.88 14.54
CA VAL A 19 13.59 -22.49 14.53
C VAL A 19 14.21 -21.76 15.72
N ARG A 20 14.79 -20.58 15.49
CA ARG A 20 15.64 -19.90 16.48
C ARG A 20 14.87 -19.05 17.46
N SER A 21 13.68 -18.60 17.09
CA SER A 21 12.86 -17.75 17.94
C SER A 21 11.37 -17.83 17.61
N THR A 22 10.56 -17.33 18.54
CA THR A 22 9.11 -17.18 18.36
C THR A 22 8.78 -16.30 17.15
N GLU A 23 9.53 -15.22 16.93
CA GLU A 23 9.31 -14.29 15.81
C GLU A 23 9.60 -14.96 14.46
N GLU A 24 10.60 -15.83 14.40
CA GLU A 24 10.88 -16.62 13.18
C GLU A 24 9.72 -17.59 12.89
N CYS A 25 9.19 -18.26 13.93
CA CYS A 25 8.02 -19.13 13.82
C CYS A 25 6.76 -18.37 13.34
N GLU A 26 6.52 -17.17 13.87
CA GLU A 26 5.45 -16.28 13.43
C GLU A 26 5.57 -15.92 11.95
N GLN A 27 6.75 -15.48 11.52
CA GLN A 27 6.99 -15.12 10.12
C GLN A 27 6.75 -16.30 9.18
N MET A 28 7.15 -17.51 9.57
CA MET A 28 6.85 -18.71 8.79
C MET A 28 5.35 -18.94 8.65
N CYS A 29 4.56 -18.74 9.70
CA CYS A 29 3.11 -18.83 9.64
C CYS A 29 2.51 -17.77 8.70
N VAL A 30 2.91 -16.50 8.86
CA VAL A 30 2.43 -15.36 8.05
C VAL A 30 2.69 -15.54 6.55
N VAL A 31 3.89 -15.98 6.19
CA VAL A 31 4.25 -16.25 4.78
C VAL A 31 3.37 -17.36 4.21
N ARG A 32 3.10 -18.39 5.02
CA ARG A 32 2.32 -19.56 4.60
C ARG A 32 0.82 -19.31 4.55
N SER A 33 0.30 -18.34 5.32
CA SER A 33 -1.10 -17.89 5.25
C SER A 33 -1.55 -17.49 3.83
N ARG A 34 -0.61 -17.11 2.96
CA ARG A 34 -0.88 -16.67 1.58
C ARG A 34 -0.87 -17.80 0.54
N ILE A 35 -0.48 -19.03 0.91
CA ILE A 35 -0.23 -20.12 -0.04
C ILE A 35 -1.10 -21.33 0.33
N ALA A 36 -2.29 -21.41 -0.26
CA ALA A 36 -3.26 -22.54 -0.33
C ALA A 36 -3.69 -23.26 0.98
N ASP A 37 -2.83 -23.42 1.97
CA ASP A 37 -3.07 -23.99 3.28
C ASP A 37 -2.75 -22.94 4.36
N PRO A 38 -3.72 -22.05 4.67
CA PRO A 38 -3.42 -20.86 5.44
C PRO A 38 -3.13 -21.24 6.88
N CYS A 39 -1.85 -21.14 7.28
CA CYS A 39 -1.49 -21.13 8.68
C CYS A 39 -2.30 -20.04 9.38
N ARG A 40 -3.01 -20.41 10.45
CA ARG A 40 -3.80 -19.50 11.29
C ARG A 40 -3.24 -19.37 12.68
N SER A 41 -2.53 -20.38 13.18
CA SER A 41 -1.85 -20.25 14.46
C SER A 41 -0.53 -21.00 14.44
N TYR A 42 0.35 -20.59 15.33
CA TYR A 42 1.65 -21.19 15.49
C TYR A 42 1.93 -21.44 16.98
N THR A 43 2.67 -22.50 17.28
CA THR A 43 3.19 -22.78 18.62
C THR A 43 4.68 -23.05 18.52
N TYR A 44 5.48 -22.24 19.18
CA TYR A 44 6.92 -22.42 19.28
C TYR A 44 7.30 -23.07 20.62
N ASP A 45 8.03 -24.18 20.55
CA ASP A 45 8.63 -24.85 21.69
C ASP A 45 10.09 -24.41 21.82
N ASN A 46 10.36 -23.59 22.83
CA ASN A 46 11.70 -23.08 23.09
C ASN A 46 12.68 -24.15 23.62
N SER A 47 12.18 -25.28 24.12
CA SER A 47 13.02 -26.37 24.61
C SER A 47 13.52 -27.28 23.50
N THR A 48 12.72 -27.48 22.45
CA THR A 48 13.09 -28.33 21.30
C THR A 48 13.46 -27.53 20.06
N MET A 49 13.31 -26.21 20.07
CA MET A 49 13.47 -25.32 18.91
C MET A 49 12.55 -25.72 17.74
N GLU A 50 11.32 -26.13 18.09
CA GLU A 50 10.32 -26.62 17.14
C GLU A 50 9.17 -25.61 16.99
N CYS A 51 8.76 -25.38 15.75
CA CYS A 51 7.64 -24.53 15.37
C CYS A 51 6.52 -25.40 14.79
N HIS A 52 5.37 -25.39 15.45
CA HIS A 52 4.17 -26.09 15.05
C HIS A 52 3.24 -25.12 14.35
N LEU A 53 2.98 -25.33 13.06
CA LEU A 53 2.03 -24.53 12.28
C LEU A 53 0.68 -25.25 12.22
N MET A 54 -0.41 -24.49 12.35
CA MET A 54 -1.77 -25.00 12.42
C MET A 54 -2.73 -24.17 11.56
N TRP A 55 -3.65 -24.80 10.85
CA TRP A 55 -4.75 -24.13 10.13
C TRP A 55 -5.88 -23.69 11.07
N SER A 56 -5.94 -24.24 12.28
CA SER A 56 -6.96 -23.90 13.28
C SER A 56 -6.50 -22.78 14.21
N SER A 57 -7.39 -21.86 14.55
CA SER A 57 -7.16 -20.84 15.57
C SER A 57 -7.55 -21.36 16.95
N VAL A 58 -6.91 -20.86 18.01
CA VAL A 58 -7.25 -21.23 19.40
C VAL A 58 -8.64 -20.77 19.77
N ARG A 59 -9.15 -19.71 19.12
CA ARG A 59 -10.56 -19.31 19.24
C ARG A 59 -11.54 -20.39 18.80
N MET A 60 -11.16 -21.25 17.84
CA MET A 60 -12.00 -22.39 17.42
C MET A 60 -11.90 -23.58 18.40
N LEU A 61 -10.78 -23.73 19.12
CA LEU A 61 -10.51 -24.87 20.00
C LEU A 61 -10.70 -24.56 21.50
N GLY A 62 -10.89 -23.29 21.88
CA GLY A 62 -11.04 -22.83 23.26
C GLY A 62 -9.72 -22.80 24.06
N ARG A 63 -8.77 -23.69 23.75
CA ARG A 63 -7.37 -23.75 24.24
C ARG A 63 -6.47 -24.43 23.21
N SER A 64 -5.17 -24.14 23.24
CA SER A 64 -4.20 -24.90 22.44
C SER A 64 -4.08 -26.32 23.00
N PRO A 65 -4.21 -27.38 22.18
CA PRO A 65 -4.03 -28.75 22.66
C PRO A 65 -2.62 -28.99 23.24
N LEU A 66 -1.62 -28.20 22.82
CA LEU A 66 -0.23 -28.33 23.27
C LEU A 66 0.04 -27.64 24.62
N GLU A 67 -0.70 -26.58 24.96
CA GLU A 67 -0.58 -25.90 26.26
C GLU A 67 -0.89 -26.82 27.44
N ILE A 68 -1.70 -27.87 27.22
CA ILE A 68 -2.03 -28.87 28.24
C ILE A 68 -0.84 -29.82 28.49
N LEU A 69 0.03 -30.03 27.49
CA LEU A 69 1.14 -30.99 27.57
C LEU A 69 2.47 -30.36 28.02
N LYS A 70 2.71 -29.08 27.76
CA LYS A 70 4.01 -28.44 28.05
C LYS A 70 3.88 -26.99 28.54
N PRO A 71 4.56 -26.59 29.64
CA PRO A 71 4.46 -25.25 30.21
C PRO A 71 5.31 -24.17 29.53
N ASN A 72 6.20 -24.52 28.60
CA ASN A 72 7.16 -23.59 27.96
C ASN A 72 6.89 -23.39 26.46
N LEU A 73 5.62 -23.24 26.10
CA LEU A 73 5.20 -23.04 24.72
C LEU A 73 4.80 -21.58 24.50
N PHE A 74 5.27 -21.00 23.40
CA PHE A 74 4.84 -19.69 22.94
C PHE A 74 3.82 -19.87 21.83
N HIS A 75 2.60 -19.39 22.04
CA HIS A 75 1.52 -19.54 21.09
C HIS A 75 1.10 -18.19 20.49
N GLY A 76 0.83 -18.17 19.19
CA GLY A 76 0.28 -17.02 18.49
C GLY A 76 -0.82 -17.40 17.51
N ASP A 77 -1.84 -16.56 17.42
CA ASP A 77 -2.98 -16.71 16.52
C ASP A 77 -2.96 -15.53 15.55
N LEU A 78 -3.00 -15.81 14.25
CA LEU A 78 -3.09 -14.81 13.21
C LEU A 78 -4.57 -14.42 13.06
N ASP A 79 -4.91 -13.23 13.52
CA ASP A 79 -6.25 -12.67 13.32
C ASP A 79 -6.50 -12.42 11.81
N ASP A 80 -7.76 -12.52 11.39
CA ASP A 80 -8.22 -12.27 10.01
C ASP A 80 -8.12 -10.76 9.68
N CYS A 81 -6.89 -10.24 9.57
CA CYS A 81 -6.59 -8.84 9.29
C CYS A 81 -6.75 -8.54 7.79
N VAL A 82 -7.42 -7.41 7.52
CA VAL A 82 -7.52 -6.83 6.19
C VAL A 82 -7.03 -5.39 6.27
N ASN A 83 -6.02 -5.07 5.47
CA ASN A 83 -5.49 -3.72 5.38
C ASN A 83 -6.26 -2.95 4.30
N PHE A 84 -6.79 -1.77 4.63
CA PHE A 84 -7.57 -0.95 3.71
C PHE A 84 -6.83 0.35 3.40
N SER A 85 -6.74 0.69 2.11
CA SER A 85 -6.21 1.94 1.60
C SER A 85 -7.34 2.70 0.90
N LEU A 86 -7.51 3.97 1.23
CA LEU A 86 -8.58 4.82 0.70
C LEU A 86 -7.98 5.93 -0.15
N LYS A 87 -8.47 6.09 -1.38
CA LYS A 87 -8.05 7.17 -2.29
C LYS A 87 -9.28 7.92 -2.76
N CYS A 88 -9.43 9.14 -2.27
CA CYS A 88 -10.49 10.06 -2.70
C CYS A 88 -10.04 10.73 -4.01
N ARG A 89 -10.92 10.75 -5.02
CA ARG A 89 -10.71 11.46 -6.29
C ARG A 89 -11.78 12.53 -6.44
N GLU A 90 -11.81 13.26 -7.56
CA GLU A 90 -12.84 14.29 -7.79
C GLU A 90 -14.27 13.73 -7.67
N ASN A 91 -14.54 12.58 -8.31
CA ASN A 91 -15.90 12.05 -8.46
C ASN A 91 -16.17 10.72 -7.73
N ASN A 92 -15.12 10.03 -7.26
CA ASN A 92 -15.25 8.72 -6.65
C ASN A 92 -14.25 8.49 -5.52
N LEU A 93 -14.61 7.55 -4.66
CA LEU A 93 -13.76 6.94 -3.66
C LEU A 93 -13.27 5.59 -4.18
N GLU A 94 -11.97 5.39 -4.22
CA GLU A 94 -11.33 4.10 -4.47
C GLU A 94 -10.89 3.48 -3.15
N ILE A 95 -11.30 2.25 -2.89
CA ILE A 95 -10.88 1.47 -1.72
C ILE A 95 -10.12 0.26 -2.22
N LYS A 96 -8.87 0.13 -1.79
CA LYS A 96 -8.06 -1.08 -1.99
C LYS A 96 -7.96 -1.83 -0.68
N ALA A 97 -8.06 -3.15 -0.75
CA ALA A 97 -7.97 -4.03 0.39
C ALA A 97 -6.92 -5.10 0.12
N SER A 98 -6.08 -5.39 1.12
CA SER A 98 -5.14 -6.49 1.11
C SER A 98 -5.42 -7.37 2.32
N SER A 99 -5.91 -8.57 2.05
CA SER A 99 -6.31 -9.55 3.06
C SER A 99 -5.24 -10.61 3.21
N MET A 100 -5.03 -11.08 4.44
CA MET A 100 -4.16 -12.24 4.69
C MET A 100 -4.75 -13.55 4.14
N ARG A 101 -6.04 -13.55 3.79
CA ARG A 101 -6.78 -14.71 3.31
C ARG A 101 -7.58 -14.37 2.06
N MET A 102 -7.81 -15.38 1.24
CA MET A 102 -8.66 -15.25 0.06
C MET A 102 -10.06 -14.75 0.45
N PHE A 103 -10.41 -13.56 0.00
CA PHE A 103 -11.69 -12.91 0.27
C PHE A 103 -12.72 -13.34 -0.78
N ILE A 104 -13.83 -13.88 -0.30
CA ILE A 104 -15.02 -14.17 -1.09
C ILE A 104 -16.16 -13.42 -0.42
N GLY A 105 -16.80 -12.51 -1.14
CA GLY A 105 -17.75 -11.61 -0.50
C GLY A 105 -18.07 -10.40 -1.35
N LYS A 106 -18.40 -9.30 -0.69
CA LYS A 106 -18.81 -8.08 -1.37
C LYS A 106 -18.49 -6.82 -0.59
N MET A 107 -18.21 -5.75 -1.32
CA MET A 107 -18.10 -4.40 -0.79
C MET A 107 -19.31 -3.59 -1.27
N MET A 108 -20.00 -2.91 -0.36
CA MET A 108 -21.27 -2.26 -0.67
C MET A 108 -21.46 -0.97 0.11
N THR A 109 -22.04 0.03 -0.54
CA THR A 109 -22.53 1.23 0.14
C THR A 109 -24.02 1.13 0.39
N LYS A 110 -24.46 1.65 1.53
CA LYS A 110 -25.88 1.69 1.89
C LYS A 110 -26.29 3.12 2.24
N LYS A 111 -27.48 3.50 1.79
CA LYS A 111 -28.19 4.68 2.26
C LYS A 111 -29.47 4.21 2.94
N SER A 112 -29.52 4.39 4.26
CA SER A 112 -30.54 3.77 5.11
C SER A 112 -30.58 2.25 4.93
N LYS A 113 -31.68 1.66 4.44
CA LYS A 113 -31.80 0.21 4.18
C LYS A 113 -31.54 -0.19 2.72
N LYS A 114 -31.32 0.77 1.82
CA LYS A 114 -31.15 0.52 0.39
C LYS A 114 -29.66 0.41 0.04
N ILE A 115 -29.32 -0.64 -0.70
CA ILE A 115 -27.99 -0.81 -1.31
C ILE A 115 -27.89 0.17 -2.48
N MET A 116 -26.84 0.99 -2.48
CA MET A 116 -26.63 2.01 -3.52
C MET A 116 -25.66 1.52 -4.58
N CYS A 117 -24.51 0.99 -4.15
CA CYS A 117 -23.51 0.34 -4.99
C CYS A 117 -23.05 -0.95 -4.32
N GLU A 118 -22.68 -1.93 -5.12
CA GLU A 118 -22.23 -3.25 -4.68
C GLU A 118 -21.24 -3.81 -5.69
N GLU A 119 -20.16 -4.40 -5.19
CA GLU A 119 -19.17 -5.11 -5.97
C GLU A 119 -18.85 -6.43 -5.26
N ALA A 120 -18.81 -7.51 -6.02
CA ALA A 120 -18.66 -8.87 -5.50
C ALA A 120 -17.33 -9.47 -5.95
N TYR A 121 -16.73 -10.26 -5.07
CA TYR A 121 -15.39 -10.81 -5.23
C TYR A 121 -15.44 -12.32 -5.04
N GLN A 122 -14.72 -13.04 -5.91
CA GLN A 122 -14.77 -14.51 -5.99
C GLN A 122 -13.41 -15.15 -5.69
N GLY A 123 -12.77 -14.70 -4.62
CA GLY A 123 -11.56 -15.32 -4.11
C GLY A 123 -10.30 -14.54 -4.44
N GLU A 124 -10.16 -13.37 -3.85
CA GLU A 124 -9.05 -12.45 -4.09
C GLU A 124 -8.33 -12.12 -2.77
N TYR A 125 -7.00 -12.10 -2.76
CA TYR A 125 -6.23 -11.60 -1.60
C TYR A 125 -6.16 -10.09 -1.60
N ASP A 126 -5.93 -9.50 -2.78
CA ASP A 126 -5.94 -8.08 -3.02
C ASP A 126 -7.14 -7.74 -3.91
N PHE A 127 -8.02 -6.87 -3.43
CA PHE A 127 -9.26 -6.52 -4.11
C PHE A 127 -9.54 -5.02 -3.98
N SER A 128 -10.28 -4.44 -4.93
CA SER A 128 -10.54 -2.99 -4.93
C SER A 128 -11.86 -2.60 -5.54
N SER A 129 -12.52 -1.61 -4.93
CA SER A 129 -13.78 -1.03 -5.41
C SER A 129 -13.67 0.47 -5.66
N LYS A 130 -14.41 0.95 -6.65
CA LYS A 130 -14.60 2.39 -6.91
C LYS A 130 -16.07 2.78 -6.72
N PHE A 131 -16.31 3.72 -5.80
CA PHE A 131 -17.64 4.22 -5.47
C PHE A 131 -17.77 5.69 -5.87
N ASP A 132 -18.58 5.96 -6.90
CA ASP A 132 -18.99 7.33 -7.24
C ASP A 132 -19.70 7.98 -6.04
N PHE A 133 -19.27 9.17 -5.62
CA PHE A 133 -19.80 9.76 -4.39
C PHE A 133 -21.31 9.96 -4.42
N LYS A 134 -21.83 10.51 -5.53
CA LYS A 134 -23.24 10.87 -5.65
C LYS A 134 -24.10 9.63 -5.87
N LYS A 135 -23.71 8.77 -6.81
CA LYS A 135 -24.47 7.56 -7.17
C LYS A 135 -24.46 6.52 -6.06
N CYS A 136 -23.34 6.39 -5.34
CA CYS A 136 -23.19 5.39 -4.27
C CYS A 136 -23.65 5.88 -2.89
N GLY A 137 -24.31 7.04 -2.81
CA GLY A 137 -24.92 7.53 -1.57
C GLY A 137 -23.91 7.94 -0.50
N LEU A 138 -22.74 8.41 -0.91
CA LEU A 138 -21.78 9.08 -0.02
C LEU A 138 -22.19 10.55 0.06
N ASP A 139 -22.74 10.94 1.22
CA ASP A 139 -23.39 12.23 1.40
C ASP A 139 -22.38 13.38 1.30
N GLU A 140 -22.71 14.36 0.45
CA GLU A 140 -21.97 15.60 0.33
C GLU A 140 -22.38 16.56 1.45
N LYS A 141 -21.43 16.97 2.28
CA LYS A 141 -21.59 18.15 3.12
C LYS A 141 -21.18 19.37 2.30
N LYS A 142 -22.14 20.27 2.08
CA LYS A 142 -21.89 21.58 1.46
C LYS A 142 -21.10 22.46 2.44
N THR A 143 -19.80 22.27 2.50
CA THR A 143 -18.83 23.16 3.15
C THR A 143 -18.09 23.99 2.10
N LYS A 144 -17.18 24.90 2.49
CA LYS A 144 -16.35 25.65 1.54
C LYS A 144 -15.55 24.72 0.60
N ASP A 145 -15.18 23.54 1.11
CA ASP A 145 -14.61 22.40 0.39
C ASP A 145 -15.63 21.28 0.24
N SER A 146 -15.59 20.52 -0.86
CA SER A 146 -16.50 19.38 -1.07
C SER A 146 -16.08 18.23 -0.16
N THR A 147 -16.85 18.01 0.91
CA THR A 147 -16.62 16.90 1.84
C THR A 147 -17.65 15.80 1.57
N TYR A 148 -17.19 14.58 1.31
CA TYR A 148 -18.05 13.40 1.14
C TYR A 148 -17.87 12.43 2.30
N ARG A 149 -18.97 11.94 2.86
CA ARG A 149 -18.95 10.98 3.96
C ARG A 149 -19.92 9.84 3.73
N GLY A 150 -19.55 8.63 4.13
CA GLY A 150 -20.47 7.51 4.14
C GLY A 150 -19.93 6.28 4.85
N MET A 151 -20.69 5.19 4.76
CA MET A 151 -20.30 3.89 5.28
C MET A 151 -20.17 2.91 4.13
N VAL A 152 -19.05 2.20 4.09
CA VAL A 152 -18.80 1.07 3.19
C VAL A 152 -18.82 -0.20 4.02
N HIS A 153 -19.67 -1.14 3.66
CA HIS A 153 -19.76 -2.45 4.29
C HIS A 153 -18.95 -3.44 3.48
N VAL A 154 -18.06 -4.18 4.15
CA VAL A 154 -17.31 -5.29 3.59
C VAL A 154 -17.87 -6.55 4.22
N LYS A 155 -18.57 -7.36 3.44
CA LYS A 155 -19.19 -8.61 3.89
C LYS A 155 -18.44 -9.80 3.32
N GLU A 156 -18.06 -10.72 4.19
CA GLU A 156 -17.43 -11.98 3.78
C GLU A 156 -18.48 -13.10 3.73
N GLY A 157 -18.41 -13.92 2.68
CA GLY A 157 -19.35 -15.01 2.41
C GLY A 157 -20.63 -14.56 1.71
N SER A 158 -21.53 -15.52 1.50
CA SER A 158 -22.78 -15.35 0.74
C SER A 158 -24.01 -15.10 1.61
N THR A 159 -23.86 -15.03 2.93
CA THR A 159 -25.01 -14.95 3.85
C THR A 159 -25.44 -13.51 4.13
N SER A 160 -26.73 -13.33 4.45
CA SER A 160 -27.27 -12.04 4.90
C SER A 160 -26.93 -11.72 6.36
N LEU A 161 -26.46 -12.72 7.12
CA LEU A 161 -26.12 -12.59 8.54
C LEU A 161 -24.86 -11.74 8.73
N VAL A 162 -24.84 -10.96 9.81
CA VAL A 162 -23.63 -10.22 10.20
C VAL A 162 -22.70 -11.18 10.91
N THR A 163 -21.46 -11.26 10.45
CA THR A 163 -20.44 -12.12 11.06
C THR A 163 -19.35 -11.30 11.73
N ILE A 164 -18.54 -11.93 12.57
CA ILE A 164 -17.32 -11.31 13.14
C ILE A 164 -16.30 -10.88 12.06
N ARG A 165 -16.44 -11.43 10.84
CA ARG A 165 -15.55 -11.12 9.72
C ARG A 165 -15.98 -9.88 8.95
N ASP A 166 -17.27 -9.54 9.00
CA ASP A 166 -17.79 -8.34 8.34
C ASP A 166 -17.11 -7.09 8.91
N LYS A 167 -16.74 -6.15 8.03
CA LYS A 167 -16.13 -4.87 8.39
C LYS A 167 -17.02 -3.72 7.95
N MET A 168 -16.96 -2.61 8.68
CA MET A 168 -17.68 -1.39 8.34
C MET A 168 -16.68 -0.23 8.34
N LEU A 169 -16.47 0.37 7.18
CA LEU A 169 -15.53 1.45 6.98
C LEU A 169 -16.32 2.76 6.97
N GLN A 170 -16.04 3.64 7.93
CA GLN A 170 -16.50 5.02 7.85
C GLN A 170 -15.52 5.81 7.00
N VAL A 171 -15.98 6.31 5.86
CA VAL A 171 -15.14 7.02 4.90
C VAL A 171 -15.43 8.51 4.97
N ASN A 172 -14.39 9.33 5.04
CA ASN A 172 -14.49 10.79 5.05
C ASN A 172 -13.47 11.32 4.03
N CYS A 173 -13.96 11.84 2.90
CA CYS A 173 -13.15 12.44 1.85
C CYS A 173 -13.30 13.95 1.91
N HIS A 174 -12.19 14.67 2.05
CA HIS A 174 -12.14 16.12 1.94
C HIS A 174 -11.47 16.47 0.61
N LEU A 175 -12.24 16.99 -0.34
CA LEU A 175 -11.73 17.37 -1.66
C LEU A 175 -11.49 18.87 -1.71
N HIS A 176 -10.23 19.24 -1.99
CA HIS A 176 -9.86 20.61 -2.26
C HIS A 176 -10.25 20.99 -3.70
N LYS A 177 -10.59 22.26 -3.95
CA LYS A 177 -11.06 22.74 -5.27
C LYS A 177 -10.03 22.63 -6.38
N SER A 178 -8.75 22.61 -6.03
CA SER A 178 -7.63 22.43 -6.95
C SER A 178 -7.29 20.97 -7.25
N MET A 179 -8.05 20.01 -6.71
CA MET A 179 -7.79 18.60 -6.99
C MET A 179 -8.01 18.30 -8.47
N PRO A 180 -7.00 17.76 -9.19
CA PRO A 180 -7.15 17.45 -10.60
C PRO A 180 -8.16 16.32 -10.80
N SER A 181 -8.94 16.43 -11.88
CA SER A 181 -9.94 15.45 -12.30
C SER A 181 -9.34 14.12 -12.77
N GLU A 182 -8.09 14.16 -13.27
CA GLU A 182 -7.35 13.01 -13.79
C GLU A 182 -6.00 12.84 -13.08
N GLU A 183 -5.48 11.60 -13.05
CA GLU A 183 -4.12 11.36 -12.55
C GLU A 183 -3.11 11.96 -13.51
N GLN A 184 -2.39 12.97 -13.02
CA GLN A 184 -1.21 13.47 -13.71
C GLN A 184 -0.01 12.76 -13.10
N SER A 185 0.67 11.94 -13.90
CA SER A 185 1.98 11.40 -13.55
C SER A 185 3.06 12.19 -14.27
N LEU A 186 4.16 12.43 -13.56
CA LEU A 186 5.36 13.04 -14.06
C LEU A 186 6.47 12.03 -13.81
N SER A 187 7.29 11.77 -14.82
CA SER A 187 8.47 10.94 -14.65
C SER A 187 9.71 11.60 -15.24
N VAL A 188 10.87 11.31 -14.64
CA VAL A 188 12.19 11.63 -15.18
C VAL A 188 13.02 10.35 -15.18
N GLN A 189 13.53 10.00 -16.36
CA GLN A 189 14.38 8.83 -16.51
C GLN A 189 15.87 9.23 -16.42
N MET A 190 16.60 8.53 -15.56
CA MET A 190 18.03 8.66 -15.34
C MET A 190 18.72 7.36 -15.73
N ASN A 191 19.42 7.36 -16.86
CA ASN A 191 20.15 6.18 -17.32
C ASN A 191 21.58 6.18 -16.78
N VAL A 192 21.87 5.25 -15.86
CA VAL A 192 23.22 5.03 -15.32
C VAL A 192 23.88 3.89 -16.10
N ARG A 193 25.00 4.16 -16.78
CA ARG A 193 25.89 3.12 -17.30
C ARG A 193 27.30 3.40 -16.78
N GLU A 194 28.07 2.34 -16.55
CA GLU A 194 29.42 2.24 -15.97
C GLU A 194 30.07 3.53 -15.44
N ASN A 195 30.48 3.48 -14.16
CA ASN A 195 31.21 4.52 -13.39
C ASN A 195 30.37 5.57 -12.66
N ASN A 196 29.31 5.16 -11.94
CA ASN A 196 28.60 6.02 -10.97
C ASN A 196 28.06 7.32 -11.57
N LYS A 197 27.79 7.38 -12.88
CA LYS A 197 27.39 8.57 -13.62
C LYS A 197 26.20 8.26 -14.52
N THR A 198 25.24 9.18 -14.63
CA THR A 198 24.22 9.09 -15.67
C THR A 198 24.76 9.53 -17.03
N ASN A 199 24.37 8.85 -18.11
CA ASN A 199 24.72 9.27 -19.47
C ASN A 199 23.82 10.42 -19.96
N GLN A 200 22.56 10.38 -19.55
CA GLN A 200 21.55 11.36 -19.91
C GLN A 200 20.43 11.33 -18.87
N VAL A 201 19.94 12.51 -18.49
CA VAL A 201 18.70 12.68 -17.76
C VAL A 201 17.63 13.14 -18.76
N MET A 202 16.59 12.33 -18.94
CA MET A 202 15.47 12.63 -19.83
C MET A 202 14.25 12.96 -18.99
N SER A 203 13.80 14.21 -19.07
CA SER A 203 12.59 14.65 -18.38
C SER A 203 11.39 14.52 -19.32
N ASP A 204 10.37 13.77 -18.90
CA ASP A 204 9.10 13.76 -19.63
C ASP A 204 8.32 15.03 -19.29
N ALA A 205 7.98 15.81 -20.31
CA ALA A 205 6.93 16.80 -20.18
C ALA A 205 5.60 16.04 -20.00
N VAL A 206 4.73 16.51 -19.10
CA VAL A 206 3.40 15.92 -18.82
C VAL A 206 2.78 15.45 -20.13
N VAL A 207 2.49 14.15 -20.24
CA VAL A 207 1.54 13.63 -21.22
C VAL A 207 0.18 13.73 -20.56
N PRO A 208 -0.61 14.80 -20.76
CA PRO A 208 -2.00 14.76 -20.35
C PRO A 208 -2.65 13.64 -21.16
N THR A 209 -3.19 12.64 -20.48
CA THR A 209 -3.92 11.54 -21.12
C THR A 209 -5.20 12.00 -21.83
N SER A 210 -5.55 13.28 -21.75
CA SER A 210 -6.75 13.87 -22.36
C SER A 210 -6.47 15.15 -23.15
N THR A 211 -7.13 15.26 -24.29
CA THR A 211 -7.08 16.38 -25.27
C THR A 211 -7.94 17.59 -24.89
N SER A 212 -8.49 17.63 -23.68
CA SER A 212 -9.40 18.70 -23.23
C SER A 212 -8.89 19.42 -21.98
N SER A 213 -7.73 20.08 -22.07
CA SER A 213 -7.28 20.97 -20.99
C SER A 213 -8.00 22.32 -21.12
N SER A 214 -8.94 22.62 -20.21
CA SER A 214 -9.42 23.99 -20.04
C SER A 214 -8.25 24.90 -19.63
N PRO A 215 -8.26 26.20 -19.98
CA PRO A 215 -7.13 27.11 -19.73
C PRO A 215 -6.79 27.32 -18.25
N SER A 216 -7.67 26.90 -17.32
CA SER A 216 -7.51 27.01 -15.87
C SER A 216 -6.96 25.76 -15.18
N THR A 217 -6.59 24.71 -15.93
CA THR A 217 -6.00 23.50 -15.33
C THR A 217 -4.53 23.73 -14.98
N PRO A 218 -4.09 23.39 -13.74
CA PRO A 218 -2.69 23.50 -13.38
C PRO A 218 -1.86 22.53 -14.22
N LYS A 219 -0.75 23.02 -14.75
CA LYS A 219 0.20 22.25 -15.55
C LYS A 219 1.48 22.09 -14.77
N PHE A 220 1.81 20.86 -14.40
CA PHE A 220 3.04 20.56 -13.70
C PHE A 220 4.17 20.25 -14.69
N SER A 221 5.41 20.34 -14.23
CA SER A 221 6.58 19.85 -14.97
C SER A 221 7.64 19.45 -13.97
N LEU A 222 8.32 18.34 -14.25
CA LEU A 222 9.36 17.79 -13.39
C LEU A 222 10.71 17.97 -14.10
N LYS A 223 11.70 18.46 -13.35
CA LYS A 223 13.07 18.66 -13.84
C LYS A 223 14.08 18.25 -12.79
N VAL A 224 15.25 17.85 -13.25
CA VAL A 224 16.39 17.55 -12.38
C VAL A 224 17.48 18.56 -12.67
N LEU A 225 17.95 19.22 -11.62
CA LEU A 225 18.98 20.24 -11.69
C LEU A 225 20.24 19.78 -10.94
N GLY A 226 21.39 20.23 -11.41
CA GLY A 226 22.66 20.10 -10.71
C GLY A 226 22.74 21.00 -9.47
N LEU A 227 23.84 20.92 -8.74
CA LEU A 227 24.16 21.84 -7.63
C LEU A 227 24.18 23.31 -8.07
N ASP A 228 24.63 23.56 -9.29
CA ASP A 228 24.65 24.86 -9.97
C ASP A 228 23.25 25.39 -10.35
N SER A 229 22.20 24.60 -10.10
CA SER A 229 20.81 24.88 -10.49
C SER A 229 20.57 24.97 -12.00
N ASN A 230 21.48 24.49 -12.82
CA ASN A 230 21.23 24.25 -14.24
C ASN A 230 20.61 22.87 -14.44
N GLU A 231 19.90 22.67 -15.55
CA GLU A 231 19.34 21.36 -15.89
C GLU A 231 20.47 20.35 -16.03
N ALA A 232 20.35 19.24 -15.30
CA ALA A 232 21.44 18.28 -15.21
C ALA A 232 21.38 17.31 -16.39
N ASP A 233 22.32 17.42 -17.31
CA ASP A 233 22.49 16.39 -18.35
C ASP A 233 23.01 15.07 -17.75
N THR A 234 23.87 15.18 -16.73
CA THR A 234 24.47 14.05 -16.02
C THR A 234 24.57 14.32 -14.52
N VAL A 235 24.42 13.28 -13.69
CA VAL A 235 24.56 13.33 -12.22
C VAL A 235 25.44 12.17 -11.76
N HIS A 236 26.28 12.41 -10.74
CA HIS A 236 27.14 11.37 -10.17
C HIS A 236 26.64 10.91 -8.81
N ILE A 237 26.92 9.65 -8.47
CA ILE A 237 26.69 9.15 -7.12
C ILE A 237 27.64 9.89 -6.16
N GLY A 238 27.06 10.50 -5.14
CA GLY A 238 27.80 11.35 -4.19
C GLY A 238 27.45 12.83 -4.37
N ASP A 239 26.98 13.21 -5.55
CA ASP A 239 26.53 14.57 -5.80
C ASP A 239 25.23 14.89 -5.06
N PHE A 240 25.03 16.19 -4.88
CA PHE A 240 23.73 16.73 -4.58
C PHE A 240 23.14 17.36 -5.85
N GLY A 241 21.83 17.40 -5.92
CA GLY A 241 21.11 18.14 -6.94
C GLY A 241 19.74 18.50 -6.44
N TRP A 242 18.88 18.86 -7.39
CA TRP A 242 17.52 19.27 -7.09
C TRP A 242 16.54 18.57 -8.00
N ILE A 243 15.46 18.06 -7.42
CA ILE A 243 14.25 17.74 -8.17
C ILE A 243 13.33 18.95 -8.05
N VAL A 244 12.93 19.51 -9.19
CA VAL A 244 12.09 20.70 -9.24
C VAL A 244 10.77 20.35 -9.91
N LEU A 245 9.68 20.48 -9.16
CA LEU A 245 8.32 20.45 -9.67
C LEU A 245 7.86 21.88 -9.85
N ASN A 246 7.73 22.33 -11.10
CA ASN A 246 7.13 23.63 -11.40
C ASN A 246 5.64 23.45 -11.71
N VAL A 247 4.82 24.39 -11.27
CA VAL A 247 3.41 24.49 -11.66
C VAL A 247 3.17 25.79 -12.42
N ARG A 248 2.38 25.71 -13.49
CA ARG A 248 1.82 26.87 -14.20
C ARG A 248 0.32 26.85 -14.03
N ASN A 249 -0.29 28.04 -13.99
CA ASN A 249 -1.73 28.22 -13.82
C ASN A 249 -2.26 27.62 -12.50
N SER A 250 -1.45 27.56 -11.45
CA SER A 250 -1.94 27.27 -10.11
C SER A 250 -2.54 28.52 -9.49
N ALA A 251 -3.78 28.42 -8.99
CA ALA A 251 -4.40 29.46 -8.18
C ALA A 251 -4.20 29.23 -6.67
N GLU A 252 -3.58 28.11 -6.28
CA GLU A 252 -3.54 27.64 -4.89
C GLU A 252 -2.20 26.97 -4.56
N ASP A 253 -1.98 26.76 -3.26
CA ASP A 253 -0.84 26.06 -2.72
C ASP A 253 -0.87 24.57 -3.10
N PHE A 254 0.26 24.00 -3.52
CA PHE A 254 0.35 22.60 -3.96
C PHE A 254 1.40 21.82 -3.18
N THR A 255 1.27 20.50 -3.13
CA THR A 255 2.23 19.64 -2.40
C THR A 255 2.65 18.45 -3.27
N VAL A 256 3.79 17.87 -2.94
CA VAL A 256 4.32 16.68 -3.62
C VAL A 256 3.98 15.47 -2.77
N THR A 257 3.23 14.54 -3.33
CA THR A 257 2.90 13.25 -2.69
C THR A 257 3.32 12.11 -3.62
N ASN A 258 3.55 10.94 -3.02
CA ASN A 258 3.88 9.69 -3.72
C ASN A 258 5.10 9.80 -4.67
N LEU A 259 6.16 10.48 -4.24
CA LEU A 259 7.42 10.52 -4.98
C LEU A 259 8.15 9.19 -4.79
N VAL A 260 8.33 8.44 -5.88
CA VAL A 260 8.99 7.15 -5.89
C VAL A 260 10.19 7.19 -6.82
N ALA A 261 11.16 6.32 -6.60
CA ALA A 261 12.18 6.01 -7.59
C ALA A 261 12.08 4.52 -7.91
N ARG A 262 12.00 4.18 -9.19
CA ARG A 262 11.90 2.82 -9.68
C ARG A 262 13.19 2.45 -10.41
N ASP A 263 13.78 1.32 -10.03
CA ASP A 263 14.78 0.68 -10.88
C ASP A 263 14.06 0.09 -12.10
N VAL A 264 14.43 0.58 -13.29
CA VAL A 264 13.81 0.19 -14.56
C VAL A 264 14.15 -1.27 -14.92
N ILE A 265 15.29 -1.79 -14.48
CA ILE A 265 15.75 -3.14 -14.76
C ILE A 265 15.13 -4.12 -13.78
N SER A 266 15.30 -3.89 -12.47
CA SER A 266 14.83 -4.85 -11.46
C SER A 266 13.36 -4.67 -11.09
N GLY A 267 12.72 -3.57 -11.50
CA GLY A 267 11.37 -3.19 -11.11
C GLY A 267 11.21 -2.83 -9.63
N ARG A 268 12.31 -2.72 -8.86
CA ARG A 268 12.25 -2.38 -7.44
C ARG A 268 11.80 -0.92 -7.29
N VAL A 269 10.83 -0.69 -6.42
CA VAL A 269 10.31 0.64 -6.14
C VAL A 269 10.80 1.12 -4.78
N LEU A 270 11.37 2.29 -4.78
CA LEU A 270 11.88 3.00 -3.62
C LEU A 270 10.98 4.19 -3.32
N LYS A 271 10.21 4.12 -2.23
CA LYS A 271 9.35 5.23 -1.80
C LYS A 271 10.19 6.31 -1.12
N ILE A 272 10.14 7.54 -1.64
CA ILE A 272 10.88 8.70 -1.12
C ILE A 272 9.95 9.59 -0.30
N ILE A 273 8.81 9.94 -0.88
CA ILE A 273 7.70 10.66 -0.23
C ILE A 273 6.47 9.77 -0.36
N ASP A 274 5.71 9.59 0.73
CA ASP A 274 4.48 8.79 0.71
C ASP A 274 3.26 9.56 0.18
N GLU A 275 2.13 8.88 0.15
CA GLU A 275 0.85 9.40 -0.35
C GLU A 275 0.32 10.59 0.48
N ASP A 276 0.76 10.71 1.75
CA ASP A 276 0.41 11.80 2.65
C ASP A 276 1.36 13.01 2.54
N GLY A 277 2.41 12.90 1.71
CA GLY A 277 3.42 13.95 1.54
C GLY A 277 4.55 13.92 2.57
N CYS A 278 4.66 12.86 3.37
CA CYS A 278 5.71 12.70 4.37
C CYS A 278 7.00 12.16 3.73
N VAL A 279 8.13 12.76 4.09
CA VAL A 279 9.46 12.32 3.63
C VAL A 279 9.88 11.06 4.40
N LEU A 280 9.87 9.92 3.73
CA LEU A 280 10.31 8.63 4.29
C LEU A 280 11.83 8.50 4.31
N ARG A 281 12.53 9.15 3.36
CA ARG A 281 13.97 8.97 3.11
C ARG A 281 14.76 10.26 3.26
N ARG A 282 15.09 10.61 4.51
CA ARG A 282 15.94 11.78 4.85
C ARG A 282 17.40 11.62 4.45
N ASP A 283 17.83 10.40 4.13
CA ASP A 283 19.12 10.13 3.51
C ASP A 283 19.16 10.61 2.04
N ILE A 284 18.01 10.62 1.36
CA ILE A 284 17.83 11.09 -0.02
C ILE A 284 17.42 12.57 -0.04
N VAL A 285 16.29 12.93 0.58
CA VAL A 285 15.78 14.31 0.61
C VAL A 285 16.41 15.07 1.78
N LYS A 286 17.20 16.09 1.47
CA LYS A 286 17.94 16.90 2.45
C LYS A 286 17.24 18.19 2.83
N GLU A 287 16.51 18.77 1.90
CA GLU A 287 15.87 20.07 2.06
C GLU A 287 14.68 20.17 1.11
N ILE A 288 13.62 20.87 1.54
CA ILE A 288 12.45 21.17 0.72
C ILE A 288 12.29 22.68 0.69
N ARG A 289 12.31 23.26 -0.52
CA ARG A 289 11.97 24.67 -0.75
C ARG A 289 10.67 24.75 -1.51
N LYS A 290 9.75 25.57 -1.03
CA LYS A 290 8.42 25.71 -1.59
C LYS A 290 8.10 27.17 -1.87
N THR A 291 7.52 27.41 -3.04
CA THR A 291 6.88 28.67 -3.42
C THR A 291 5.54 28.36 -4.08
N GLU A 292 4.79 29.41 -4.45
CA GLU A 292 3.53 29.28 -5.18
C GLU A 292 3.69 28.59 -6.56
N ASN A 293 4.88 28.68 -7.17
CA ASN A 293 5.12 28.21 -8.53
C ASN A 293 6.02 26.98 -8.62
N TYR A 294 6.69 26.60 -7.52
CA TYR A 294 7.54 25.41 -7.53
C TYR A 294 7.72 24.77 -6.15
N VAL A 295 7.96 23.45 -6.16
CA VAL A 295 8.58 22.71 -5.05
C VAL A 295 9.94 22.21 -5.54
N LYS A 296 10.99 22.50 -4.77
CA LYS A 296 12.39 22.17 -5.06
C LYS A 296 12.94 21.31 -3.93
N LEU A 297 13.21 20.04 -4.22
CA LEU A 297 13.70 19.03 -3.29
C LEU A 297 15.21 18.87 -3.47
N LYS A 298 16.01 19.14 -2.43
CA LYS A 298 17.45 18.85 -2.47
C LYS A 298 17.66 17.36 -2.31
N ILE A 299 18.23 16.72 -3.31
CA ILE A 299 18.44 15.28 -3.34
C ILE A 299 19.93 14.97 -3.19
N SER A 300 20.25 13.97 -2.37
CA SER A 300 21.55 13.30 -2.42
C SER A 300 21.45 12.06 -3.30
N PHE A 301 22.15 12.07 -4.43
CA PHE A 301 22.16 10.92 -5.35
C PHE A 301 22.86 9.69 -4.76
N SER A 302 23.64 9.87 -3.69
CA SER A 302 24.24 8.78 -2.92
C SER A 302 23.22 7.81 -2.31
N GLY A 303 22.01 8.30 -2.00
CA GLY A 303 20.97 7.49 -1.36
C GLY A 303 20.35 6.42 -2.27
N PHE A 304 20.56 6.50 -3.59
CA PHE A 304 20.09 5.50 -4.56
C PHE A 304 21.03 4.28 -4.66
N ARG A 305 22.33 4.45 -4.34
CA ARG A 305 23.34 3.37 -4.43
C ARG A 305 23.16 2.25 -3.41
N ARG A 306 22.60 2.54 -2.23
CA ARG A 306 22.52 1.56 -1.14
C ARG A 306 21.49 0.45 -1.36
N GLN A 307 20.66 0.53 -2.40
CA GLN A 307 19.54 -0.41 -2.58
C GLN A 307 19.55 -1.18 -3.89
N VAL A 308 20.44 -0.83 -4.82
CA VAL A 308 20.44 -1.36 -6.18
C VAL A 308 21.88 -1.43 -6.69
N GLY A 309 22.27 -2.55 -7.32
CA GLY A 309 23.48 -2.61 -8.15
C GLY A 309 23.37 -1.64 -9.34
N ASP A 310 24.37 -1.60 -10.22
CA ASP A 310 24.33 -0.75 -11.42
C ASP A 310 22.96 -0.82 -12.12
N GLY A 311 22.23 0.31 -12.16
CA GLY A 311 20.84 0.33 -12.61
C GLY A 311 20.38 1.70 -13.08
N SER A 312 19.53 1.72 -14.12
CA SER A 312 18.80 2.90 -14.57
C SER A 312 17.61 3.16 -13.65
N PHE A 313 17.35 4.43 -13.33
CA PHE A 313 16.25 4.85 -12.45
C PHE A 313 15.23 5.68 -13.21
N GLU A 314 13.98 5.55 -12.80
CA GLU A 314 12.87 6.42 -13.19
C GLU A 314 12.29 7.01 -11.89
N ILE A 315 12.22 8.33 -11.79
CA ILE A 315 11.58 9.04 -10.67
C ILE A 315 10.23 9.51 -11.13
#